data_AF-A0A117E025-F1
#
_entry.id   AF-A0A117E025-F1
#
_cell.length_a   1.000
_cell.length_b   1.000
_cell.length_c   1.000
_cell.angle_alpha   90.00
_cell.angle_beta   90.00
_cell.angle_gamma   90.00
#
_symmetry.space_group_name_H-M   'P 1'
#
loop_
_entity.id
_entity.type
_entity.pdbx_description
1 polymer ?
#
loop_
_entity_poly.entity_id
_entity_poly.type
_entity_poly.pdbx_seq_one_letter_code
_entity_poly.pdbx_strand_id
1 'polypeptide(L)'
;MPFWGTKPSQPAAESDAKSTHDATDPINDPVASASQAAGTAWLAGHLHHLTDDQEKKLEDFKKLCEEKGYYKPERDGEKASHDDATMLRFLRARKFDVDGAWGQFKDTEDWRRDNAIESLYENIDVDSYDAARRMYPQWTGRRDRRGIPVYVFEIKHLNSKNMAAYNETMSSSTTSETHQSSTVPQRLLRLFALYENLLNFVMPLCTKLPRPNPETPIVTSTNIVDVSGVGLKQFWNLKGHMQDASVLATAHYPETLDRIFIIGAPSFFPTVWGWIKRWFDPGTTSKIFILSAAEVKPTLTAFMDPSSIPKQYGGDLDWQWGDMPYLDEEARKVVGVLETPPAEGETKPDFIKGPVLFKDDHIEVLGKVNGESRKSNIPVGATPAQSNTTSPAQAEKPTEQEQTNENEKVPLQEPAPTSETETQPVTA
;
A
#
# COMPACT_ATOMS: atom_id res chain seq x y z
N MET A 1 28.19 -41.21 28.10
CA MET A 1 29.53 -41.85 28.24
C MET A 1 29.33 -43.36 28.26
N PRO A 2 30.26 -44.23 27.80
CA PRO A 2 31.63 -43.95 27.31
C PRO A 2 31.96 -44.57 25.91
N PHE A 3 32.77 -43.88 25.10
CA PHE A 3 34.19 -44.13 24.71
C PHE A 3 34.43 -45.24 23.65
N TRP A 4 34.75 -44.86 22.39
CA TRP A 4 36.06 -44.57 21.74
C TRP A 4 36.70 -45.81 21.09
N GLY A 5 36.89 -45.76 19.76
CA GLY A 5 37.56 -46.77 18.94
C GLY A 5 38.28 -46.13 17.74
N THR A 6 39.55 -45.79 17.98
CA THR A 6 40.71 -45.61 17.07
C THR A 6 40.55 -45.65 15.54
N LYS A 7 41.05 -44.59 14.89
CA LYS A 7 41.52 -44.55 13.48
C LYS A 7 42.88 -45.26 13.32
N PRO A 8 43.22 -45.67 12.09
CA PRO A 8 44.58 -45.54 11.57
C PRO A 8 44.67 -44.53 10.42
N SER A 9 45.87 -43.95 10.30
CA SER A 9 46.29 -42.84 9.44
C SER A 9 46.99 -43.30 8.16
N GLN A 10 46.80 -42.55 7.06
CA GLN A 10 47.77 -42.10 6.02
C GLN A 10 47.19 -42.14 4.59
N PRO A 11 47.72 -41.38 3.61
CA PRO A 11 48.48 -40.12 3.67
C PRO A 11 47.84 -38.99 2.81
N ALA A 12 48.35 -37.77 3.00
CA ALA A 12 47.97 -36.58 2.25
C ALA A 12 48.51 -36.61 0.81
N ALA A 13 47.65 -36.23 -0.14
CA ALA A 13 48.05 -35.75 -1.46
C ALA A 13 47.33 -34.41 -1.69
N GLU A 14 48.10 -33.34 -1.80
CA GLU A 14 47.65 -32.01 -2.22
C GLU A 14 47.19 -32.06 -3.68
N SER A 15 45.99 -31.56 -3.96
CA SER A 15 45.65 -31.00 -5.27
C SER A 15 44.58 -29.93 -5.11
N ASP A 16 44.77 -28.83 -5.83
CA ASP A 16 44.06 -27.56 -5.76
C ASP A 16 42.53 -27.69 -5.73
N ALA A 17 41.92 -27.30 -4.61
CA ALA A 17 40.48 -27.13 -4.53
C ALA A 17 40.07 -25.77 -5.13
N LYS A 18 39.79 -25.77 -6.44
CA LYS A 18 38.90 -24.78 -7.04
C LYS A 18 37.56 -24.83 -6.30
N SER A 19 37.16 -23.68 -5.75
CA SER A 19 35.83 -23.40 -5.22
C SER A 19 34.74 -23.85 -6.20
N THR A 20 34.14 -25.01 -5.96
CA THR A 20 32.89 -25.41 -6.59
C THR A 20 31.75 -24.81 -5.78
N HIS A 21 31.06 -23.84 -6.38
CA HIS A 21 29.76 -23.37 -5.92
C HIS A 21 28.81 -24.56 -5.79
N ASP A 22 28.25 -24.74 -4.58
CA ASP A 22 27.24 -25.74 -4.30
C ASP A 22 25.94 -25.34 -5.03
N ALA A 23 25.52 -26.18 -5.98
CA ALA A 23 24.44 -25.94 -6.91
C ALA A 23 23.17 -26.67 -6.43
N THR A 24 22.44 -26.08 -5.47
CA THR A 24 21.10 -26.56 -5.08
C THR A 24 20.11 -25.47 -4.66
N ASP A 25 20.39 -24.19 -4.94
CA ASP A 25 19.36 -23.14 -4.89
C ASP A 25 18.79 -22.96 -6.31
N PRO A 26 17.45 -22.94 -6.52
CA PRO A 26 16.89 -22.53 -7.80
C PRO A 26 17.31 -21.08 -8.04
N ILE A 27 18.22 -20.88 -8.98
CA ILE A 27 18.56 -19.55 -9.48
C ILE A 27 17.27 -19.01 -10.11
N ASN A 28 16.73 -17.92 -9.55
CA ASN A 28 15.60 -17.21 -10.14
C ASN A 28 16.05 -16.70 -11.51
N ASP A 29 15.66 -17.39 -12.58
CA ASP A 29 16.06 -17.08 -13.95
C ASP A 29 15.22 -15.89 -14.48
N PRO A 30 15.84 -14.71 -14.66
CA PRO A 30 15.13 -13.53 -15.14
C PRO A 30 14.59 -13.70 -16.57
N VAL A 31 15.26 -14.48 -17.42
CA VAL A 31 14.85 -14.70 -18.81
C VAL A 31 13.59 -15.55 -18.87
N ALA A 32 13.58 -16.66 -18.11
CA ALA A 32 12.38 -17.49 -17.99
C ALA A 32 11.21 -16.70 -17.40
N SER A 33 11.45 -15.89 -16.37
CA SER A 33 10.41 -15.05 -15.77
C SER A 33 9.89 -13.97 -16.73
N ALA A 34 10.75 -13.39 -17.56
CA ALA A 34 10.35 -12.42 -18.59
C ALA A 34 9.49 -13.06 -19.67
N SER A 35 9.85 -14.26 -20.11
CA SER A 35 9.03 -15.05 -21.04
C SER A 35 7.64 -15.35 -20.47
N GLN A 36 7.56 -15.75 -19.19
CA GLN A 36 6.28 -15.95 -18.51
C GLN A 36 5.46 -14.65 -18.35
N ALA A 37 6.14 -13.52 -18.10
CA ALA A 37 5.49 -12.20 -18.03
C ALA A 37 4.88 -11.75 -19.37
N ALA A 38 5.54 -12.11 -20.48
CA ALA A 38 5.07 -11.80 -21.82
C ALA A 38 3.88 -12.67 -22.25
N GLY A 39 3.72 -13.85 -21.65
CA GLY A 39 2.57 -14.72 -21.84
C GLY A 39 1.39 -14.40 -20.92
N THR A 40 0.41 -15.30 -20.87
CA THR A 40 -0.81 -15.18 -20.04
C THR A 40 -0.77 -16.05 -18.78
N ALA A 41 0.30 -16.80 -18.54
CA ALA A 41 0.40 -17.72 -17.40
C ALA A 41 0.22 -17.04 -16.03
N TRP A 42 0.58 -15.76 -15.93
CA TRP A 42 0.41 -14.96 -14.72
C TRP A 42 -1.06 -14.63 -14.40
N LEU A 43 -1.99 -14.80 -15.35
CA LEU A 43 -3.42 -14.57 -15.14
C LEU A 43 -4.11 -15.72 -14.38
N ALA A 44 -3.50 -16.90 -14.32
CA ALA A 44 -4.11 -18.07 -13.69
C ALA A 44 -4.49 -17.77 -12.22
N GLY A 45 -5.76 -18.01 -11.88
CA GLY A 45 -6.27 -17.73 -10.53
C GLY A 45 -6.58 -16.24 -10.25
N HIS A 46 -6.51 -15.38 -11.27
CA HIS A 46 -7.03 -14.02 -11.22
C HIS A 46 -8.46 -13.94 -11.76
N LEU A 47 -9.14 -12.83 -11.47
CA LEU A 47 -10.50 -12.58 -11.93
C LEU A 47 -10.60 -12.69 -13.45
N HIS A 48 -11.65 -13.37 -13.93
CA HIS A 48 -11.89 -13.75 -15.33
C HIS A 48 -10.96 -14.82 -15.92
N HIS A 49 -10.07 -15.40 -15.11
CA HIS A 49 -9.15 -16.48 -15.50
C HIS A 49 -9.11 -17.58 -14.43
N LEU A 50 -10.28 -17.85 -13.84
CA LEU A 50 -10.51 -18.90 -12.87
C LEU A 50 -10.95 -20.19 -13.59
N THR A 51 -10.64 -21.34 -13.01
CA THR A 51 -11.31 -22.59 -13.37
C THR A 51 -12.67 -22.68 -12.67
N ASP A 52 -13.59 -23.54 -13.14
CA ASP A 52 -14.89 -23.76 -12.50
C ASP A 52 -14.77 -24.10 -10.99
N ASP A 53 -13.74 -24.88 -10.61
CA ASP A 53 -13.45 -25.18 -9.19
C ASP A 53 -13.03 -23.93 -8.41
N GLN A 54 -12.22 -23.06 -9.02
CA GLN A 54 -11.78 -21.82 -8.40
C GLN A 54 -12.90 -20.78 -8.28
N GLU A 55 -13.80 -20.71 -9.27
CA GLU A 55 -15.00 -19.88 -9.20
C GLU A 55 -15.89 -20.31 -8.04
N LYS A 56 -16.18 -21.62 -7.95
CA LYS A 56 -16.95 -22.16 -6.82
C LYS A 56 -16.31 -21.85 -5.47
N LYS A 57 -14.98 -21.96 -5.36
CA LYS A 57 -14.27 -21.63 -4.12
C LYS A 57 -14.31 -20.15 -3.76
N LEU A 58 -14.35 -19.26 -4.76
CA LEU A 58 -14.59 -17.83 -4.53
C LEU A 58 -15.98 -17.58 -3.96
N GLU A 59 -17.01 -18.24 -4.51
CA GLU A 59 -18.37 -18.15 -3.99
C GLU A 59 -18.49 -18.69 -2.56
N ASP A 60 -17.95 -19.89 -2.31
CA ASP A 60 -17.94 -20.54 -0.99
C ASP A 60 -17.22 -19.65 0.04
N PHE A 61 -16.08 -19.06 -0.35
CA PHE A 61 -15.33 -18.15 0.50
C PHE A 61 -16.10 -16.86 0.83
N LYS A 62 -16.69 -16.19 -0.16
CA LYS A 62 -17.51 -14.98 0.05
C LYS A 62 -18.70 -15.28 0.95
N LYS A 63 -19.38 -16.41 0.73
CA LYS A 63 -20.51 -16.86 1.56
C LYS A 63 -20.07 -17.11 3.00
N LEU A 64 -18.95 -17.81 3.21
CA LEU A 64 -18.41 -18.03 4.55
C LEU A 64 -18.10 -16.71 5.27
N CYS A 65 -17.47 -15.75 4.58
CA CYS A 65 -17.19 -14.44 5.16
C CYS A 65 -18.48 -13.65 5.48
N GLU A 66 -19.51 -13.75 4.65
CA GLU A 66 -20.83 -13.13 4.90
C GLU A 66 -21.49 -13.74 6.13
N GLU A 67 -21.57 -15.06 6.21
CA GLU A 67 -22.16 -15.80 7.34
C GLU A 67 -21.46 -15.48 8.67
N LYS A 68 -20.16 -15.15 8.62
CA LYS A 68 -19.36 -14.77 9.78
C LYS A 68 -19.40 -13.27 10.09
N GLY A 69 -20.02 -12.45 9.23
CA GLY A 69 -20.16 -11.00 9.42
C GLY A 69 -18.93 -10.17 9.03
N TYR A 70 -18.03 -10.71 8.21
CA TYR A 70 -16.80 -10.05 7.76
C TYR A 70 -16.85 -9.60 6.29
N TYR A 71 -17.91 -9.95 5.57
CA TYR A 71 -18.12 -9.54 4.18
C TYR A 71 -19.57 -9.12 3.96
N LYS A 72 -19.76 -8.00 3.27
CA LYS A 72 -21.08 -7.52 2.82
C LYS A 72 -21.11 -7.64 1.30
N PRO A 73 -22.00 -8.47 0.73
CA PRO A 73 -22.14 -8.56 -0.73
C PRO A 73 -22.78 -7.29 -1.29
N GLU A 74 -22.61 -7.11 -2.61
CA GLU A 74 -23.35 -6.08 -3.35
C GLU A 74 -24.85 -6.39 -3.31
N ARG A 75 -25.64 -5.45 -2.76
CA ARG A 75 -27.10 -5.50 -2.65
C ARG A 75 -27.65 -4.08 -2.67
N ASP A 76 -28.84 -3.89 -3.22
CA ASP A 76 -29.59 -2.63 -3.18
C ASP A 76 -28.82 -1.39 -3.69
N GLY A 77 -27.92 -1.59 -4.67
CA GLY A 77 -27.09 -0.52 -5.24
C GLY A 77 -25.86 -0.14 -4.40
N GLU A 78 -25.65 -0.79 -3.26
CA GLU A 78 -24.45 -0.63 -2.45
C GLU A 78 -23.37 -1.60 -2.91
N LYS A 79 -22.15 -1.09 -3.13
CA LYS A 79 -20.99 -1.92 -3.48
C LYS A 79 -20.68 -2.93 -2.38
N ALA A 80 -20.14 -4.08 -2.77
CA ALA A 80 -19.60 -5.05 -1.84
C ALA A 80 -18.51 -4.40 -0.95
N SER A 81 -18.36 -4.89 0.29
CA SER A 81 -17.32 -4.36 1.20
C SER A 81 -15.91 -4.62 0.69
N HIS A 82 -15.74 -5.66 -0.12
CA HIS A 82 -14.49 -6.01 -0.80
C HIS A 82 -14.79 -6.47 -2.23
N ASP A 83 -13.90 -6.15 -3.17
CA ASP A 83 -14.03 -6.63 -4.54
C ASP A 83 -13.53 -8.08 -4.69
N ASP A 84 -13.94 -8.75 -5.76
CA ASP A 84 -13.53 -10.13 -6.03
C ASP A 84 -12.01 -10.26 -6.19
N ALA A 85 -11.36 -9.24 -6.73
CA ALA A 85 -9.91 -9.21 -6.89
C ALA A 85 -9.18 -9.28 -5.53
N THR A 86 -9.71 -8.59 -4.51
CA THR A 86 -9.25 -8.67 -3.11
C THR A 86 -9.53 -10.04 -2.52
N MET A 87 -10.74 -10.57 -2.66
CA MET A 87 -11.08 -11.90 -2.14
C MET A 87 -10.17 -12.99 -2.74
N LEU A 88 -9.88 -12.89 -4.04
CA LEU A 88 -8.98 -13.80 -4.75
C LEU A 88 -7.52 -13.70 -4.30
N ARG A 89 -7.05 -12.56 -3.77
CA ARG A 89 -5.69 -12.47 -3.20
C ARG A 89 -5.54 -13.40 -1.99
N PHE A 90 -6.53 -13.46 -1.11
CA PHE A 90 -6.52 -14.36 0.05
C PHE A 90 -6.62 -15.82 -0.37
N LEU A 91 -7.47 -16.14 -1.35
CA LEU A 91 -7.54 -17.50 -1.90
C LEU A 91 -6.22 -17.92 -2.54
N ARG A 92 -5.60 -17.09 -3.40
CA ARG A 92 -4.30 -17.42 -4.02
C ARG A 92 -3.21 -17.63 -2.97
N ALA A 93 -3.12 -16.75 -1.96
CA ALA A 93 -2.15 -16.87 -0.87
C ALA A 93 -2.29 -18.15 -0.04
N ARG A 94 -3.47 -18.79 -0.11
CA ARG A 94 -3.79 -20.04 0.57
C ARG A 94 -4.06 -21.17 -0.42
N LYS A 95 -3.62 -21.04 -1.67
CA LYS A 95 -3.75 -22.08 -2.72
C LYS A 95 -5.19 -22.56 -2.91
N PHE A 96 -6.14 -21.63 -2.84
CA PHE A 96 -7.58 -21.85 -2.89
C PHE A 96 -8.09 -22.79 -1.79
N ASP A 97 -7.42 -22.85 -0.63
CA ASP A 97 -7.96 -23.39 0.61
C ASP A 97 -8.89 -22.36 1.26
N VAL A 98 -10.20 -22.64 1.28
CA VAL A 98 -11.23 -21.71 1.75
C VAL A 98 -11.09 -21.41 3.24
N ASP A 99 -10.82 -22.43 4.07
CA ASP A 99 -10.68 -22.25 5.53
C ASP A 99 -9.41 -21.47 5.87
N GLY A 100 -8.30 -21.76 5.19
CA GLY A 100 -7.06 -21.00 5.32
C GLY A 100 -7.18 -19.55 4.87
N ALA A 101 -7.90 -19.30 3.76
CA ALA A 101 -8.19 -17.95 3.26
C ALA A 101 -9.06 -17.18 4.24
N TRP A 102 -10.09 -17.83 4.79
CA TRP A 102 -10.93 -17.29 5.86
C TRP A 102 -10.12 -16.89 7.09
N GLY A 103 -9.26 -17.76 7.60
CA GLY A 103 -8.41 -17.43 8.75
C GLY A 103 -7.58 -16.17 8.52
N GLN A 104 -6.89 -16.10 7.37
CA GLN A 104 -6.05 -14.94 7.04
C GLN A 104 -6.87 -13.66 6.81
N PHE A 105 -8.03 -13.75 6.15
CA PHE A 105 -8.91 -12.62 5.91
C PHE A 105 -9.47 -12.06 7.22
N LYS A 106 -10.00 -12.93 8.08
CA LYS A 106 -10.48 -12.57 9.41
C LYS A 106 -9.40 -11.87 10.25
N ASP A 107 -8.21 -12.46 10.33
CA ASP A 107 -7.09 -11.88 11.09
C ASP A 107 -6.66 -10.52 10.53
N THR A 108 -6.80 -10.33 9.22
CA THR A 108 -6.53 -9.04 8.56
C THR A 108 -7.58 -8.00 8.91
N GLU A 109 -8.86 -8.32 8.80
CA GLU A 109 -9.93 -7.38 9.13
C GLU A 109 -9.93 -7.00 10.61
N ASP A 110 -9.67 -7.95 11.49
CA ASP A 110 -9.50 -7.69 12.92
C ASP A 110 -8.30 -6.77 13.16
N TRP A 111 -7.14 -7.08 12.57
CA TRP A 111 -5.95 -6.23 12.69
C TRP A 111 -6.18 -4.82 12.15
N ARG A 112 -6.88 -4.67 11.01
CA ARG A 112 -7.21 -3.37 10.42
C ARG A 112 -8.08 -2.54 11.35
N ARG A 113 -9.09 -3.16 11.97
CA ARG A 113 -10.00 -2.52 12.94
C ARG A 113 -9.28 -2.15 14.22
N ASP A 114 -8.55 -3.09 14.81
CA ASP A 114 -7.84 -2.90 16.09
C ASP A 114 -6.75 -1.81 15.98
N ASN A 115 -6.20 -1.62 14.79
CA ASN A 115 -5.21 -0.58 14.50
C ASN A 115 -5.79 0.62 13.76
N ALA A 116 -7.12 0.73 13.62
CA ALA A 116 -7.82 1.84 12.98
C ALA A 116 -7.22 2.29 11.62
N ILE A 117 -6.83 1.33 10.77
CA ILE A 117 -6.04 1.60 9.55
C ILE A 117 -6.78 2.51 8.57
N GLU A 118 -8.08 2.35 8.42
CA GLU A 118 -8.90 3.23 7.56
C GLU A 118 -8.89 4.66 8.10
N SER A 119 -9.18 4.84 9.40
CA SER A 119 -9.15 6.14 10.05
C SER A 119 -7.76 6.79 9.99
N LEU A 120 -6.69 6.01 10.14
CA LEU A 120 -5.32 6.48 9.93
C LEU A 120 -5.16 7.08 8.53
N TYR A 121 -5.55 6.33 7.50
CA TYR A 121 -5.37 6.76 6.12
C TYR A 121 -6.20 8.01 5.80
N GLU A 122 -7.43 8.08 6.31
CA GLU A 122 -8.31 9.23 6.10
C GLU A 122 -7.83 10.51 6.80
N ASN A 123 -7.12 10.38 7.92
CA ASN A 123 -6.85 11.50 8.83
C ASN A 123 -5.36 11.80 9.05
N ILE A 124 -4.45 11.01 8.50
CA ILE A 124 -3.00 11.27 8.63
C ILE A 124 -2.66 12.67 8.10
N ASP A 125 -1.81 13.35 8.86
CA ASP A 125 -1.25 14.63 8.47
C ASP A 125 -0.42 14.48 7.18
N VAL A 126 -0.61 15.41 6.23
CA VAL A 126 -0.04 15.32 4.88
C VAL A 126 1.50 15.33 4.91
N ASP A 127 2.11 16.13 5.78
CA ASP A 127 3.56 16.19 5.92
C ASP A 127 4.12 14.91 6.56
N SER A 128 3.41 14.38 7.55
CA SER A 128 3.72 13.08 8.17
C SER A 128 3.64 11.93 7.15
N TYR A 129 2.67 11.98 6.24
CA TYR A 129 2.55 11.04 5.12
C TYR A 129 3.71 11.17 4.12
N ASP A 130 4.06 12.39 3.67
CA ASP A 130 5.20 12.60 2.76
C ASP A 130 6.53 12.20 3.41
N ALA A 131 6.70 12.47 4.71
CA ALA A 131 7.85 12.01 5.47
C ALA A 131 7.96 10.48 5.46
N ALA A 132 6.84 9.76 5.60
CA ALA A 132 6.82 8.30 5.47
C ALA A 132 7.15 7.84 4.05
N ARG A 133 6.57 8.47 3.01
CA ARG A 133 6.85 8.17 1.60
C ARG A 133 8.35 8.22 1.28
N ARG A 134 9.08 9.15 1.89
CA ARG A 134 10.54 9.30 1.72
C ARG A 134 11.37 8.19 2.36
N MET A 135 10.76 7.32 3.15
CA MET A 135 11.42 6.23 3.88
C MET A 135 11.08 4.84 3.33
N TYR A 136 10.17 4.74 2.36
CA TYR A 136 9.62 3.48 1.86
C TYR A 136 9.54 3.48 0.33
N PRO A 137 9.25 2.34 -0.33
CA PRO A 137 9.15 2.28 -1.79
C PRO A 137 8.22 3.37 -2.36
N GLN A 138 8.65 4.01 -3.44
CA GLN A 138 7.95 5.13 -4.08
C GLN A 138 7.48 4.74 -5.46
N TRP A 139 6.21 5.03 -5.75
CA TRP A 139 5.68 4.88 -7.10
C TRP A 139 6.33 5.90 -8.03
N THR A 140 6.85 5.45 -9.16
CA THR A 140 7.51 6.32 -10.14
C THR A 140 6.52 7.10 -11.01
N GLY A 141 5.22 6.81 -10.89
CA GLY A 141 4.21 7.28 -11.84
C GLY A 141 4.13 6.45 -13.11
N ARG A 142 4.93 5.37 -13.21
CA ARG A 142 5.05 4.46 -14.37
C ARG A 142 4.59 3.04 -14.08
N ARG A 143 4.51 2.24 -15.15
CA ARG A 143 4.02 0.85 -15.16
C ARG A 143 4.93 -0.08 -15.98
N ASP A 144 4.88 -1.37 -15.69
CA ASP A 144 5.48 -2.42 -16.51
C ASP A 144 4.66 -2.70 -17.79
N ARG A 145 5.10 -3.60 -18.65
CA ARG A 145 4.38 -3.92 -19.91
C ARG A 145 3.00 -4.55 -19.71
N ARG A 146 2.69 -5.07 -18.53
CA ARG A 146 1.36 -5.60 -18.19
C ARG A 146 0.46 -4.54 -17.54
N GLY A 147 0.98 -3.33 -17.29
CA GLY A 147 0.27 -2.25 -16.61
C GLY A 147 0.42 -2.28 -15.09
N ILE A 148 1.32 -3.10 -14.54
CA ILE A 148 1.57 -3.16 -13.08
C ILE A 148 2.43 -1.96 -12.66
N PRO A 149 2.08 -1.22 -11.59
CA PRO A 149 2.82 -0.05 -11.18
C PRO A 149 4.28 -0.37 -10.79
N VAL A 150 5.20 0.49 -11.23
CA VAL A 150 6.63 0.38 -10.94
C VAL A 150 6.98 1.23 -9.72
N TYR A 151 7.51 0.59 -8.70
CA TYR A 151 8.02 1.21 -7.48
C TYR A 151 9.55 1.10 -7.43
N VAL A 152 10.20 2.12 -6.87
CA VAL A 152 11.64 2.11 -6.57
C VAL A 152 11.84 2.21 -5.06
N PHE A 153 12.85 1.54 -4.52
CA PHE A 153 13.26 1.66 -3.12
C PHE A 153 14.78 1.77 -3.00
N GLU A 154 15.28 2.95 -2.66
CA GLU A 154 16.72 3.16 -2.41
C GLU A 154 17.07 3.06 -0.93
N ILE A 155 17.69 1.94 -0.54
CA ILE A 155 17.99 1.64 0.86
C ILE A 155 19.05 2.58 1.46
N LYS A 156 19.93 3.15 0.64
CA LYS A 156 21.00 4.06 1.11
C LYS A 156 20.48 5.27 1.89
N HIS A 157 19.25 5.70 1.62
CA HIS A 157 18.62 6.83 2.29
C HIS A 157 18.10 6.49 3.70
N LEU A 158 18.04 5.21 4.08
CA LEU A 158 17.72 4.77 5.44
C LEU A 158 18.94 4.82 6.37
N ASN A 159 19.62 5.97 6.37
CA ASN A 159 20.76 6.23 7.24
C ASN A 159 20.31 6.84 8.57
N SER A 160 21.21 6.87 9.56
CA SER A 160 20.90 7.36 10.90
C SER A 160 20.34 8.79 10.94
N LYS A 161 20.81 9.69 10.06
CA LYS A 161 20.35 11.08 10.00
C LYS A 161 18.89 11.15 9.54
N ASN A 162 18.57 10.50 8.42
CA ASN A 162 17.22 10.52 7.86
C ASN A 162 16.23 9.76 8.75
N MET A 163 16.64 8.64 9.34
CA MET A 163 15.82 7.89 10.30
C MET A 163 15.53 8.73 11.56
N ALA A 164 16.51 9.50 12.06
CA ALA A 164 16.30 10.39 13.20
C ALA A 164 15.28 11.50 12.86
N ALA A 165 15.48 12.19 11.73
CA ALA A 165 14.54 13.21 11.25
C ALA A 165 13.12 12.64 11.04
N TYR A 166 13.00 11.45 10.48
CA TYR A 166 11.71 10.79 10.32
C TYR A 166 11.05 10.48 11.67
N ASN A 167 11.81 9.97 12.65
CA ASN A 167 11.27 9.70 13.98
C ASN A 167 10.79 10.97 14.70
N GLU A 168 11.44 12.12 14.49
CA GLU A 168 11.01 13.41 15.06
C GLU A 168 9.62 13.84 14.55
N THR A 169 9.28 13.51 13.31
CA THR A 169 7.93 13.75 12.76
C THR A 169 6.84 12.92 13.45
N MET A 170 7.20 11.86 14.19
CA MET A 170 6.25 11.02 14.93
C MET A 170 5.94 11.59 16.31
N SER A 171 6.91 12.23 16.95
CA SER A 171 6.74 12.85 18.26
C SER A 171 5.92 14.14 18.24
N SER A 172 5.78 14.77 17.06
CA SER A 172 5.12 16.07 16.86
C SER A 172 3.75 15.99 16.18
N SER A 173 3.40 14.86 15.56
CA SER A 173 2.16 14.70 14.78
C SER A 173 0.95 14.28 15.61
N THR A 174 -0.23 14.82 15.25
CA THR A 174 -1.55 14.46 15.79
C THR A 174 -2.06 13.06 15.43
N THR A 175 -1.30 12.24 14.67
CA THR A 175 -1.59 10.78 14.51
C THR A 175 -1.62 10.02 15.84
N SER A 176 -1.22 10.69 16.93
CA SER A 176 -1.26 10.20 18.31
C SER A 176 -2.65 9.76 18.77
N GLU A 177 -3.74 10.46 18.44
CA GLU A 177 -5.03 10.20 19.11
C GLU A 177 -5.71 8.89 18.69
N THR A 178 -5.71 8.55 17.40
CA THR A 178 -6.39 7.33 16.89
C THR A 178 -5.63 6.02 17.13
N HIS A 179 -4.34 6.09 17.49
CA HIS A 179 -3.47 4.90 17.65
C HIS A 179 -2.73 4.83 18.97
N GLN A 180 -3.13 5.63 19.97
CA GLN A 180 -2.55 5.59 21.32
C GLN A 180 -2.58 4.19 21.95
N SER A 181 -3.57 3.36 21.60
CA SER A 181 -3.73 1.98 22.07
C SER A 181 -3.10 0.91 21.17
N SER A 182 -2.57 1.28 19.99
CA SER A 182 -1.99 0.30 19.06
C SER A 182 -0.66 -0.25 19.59
N THR A 183 -0.50 -1.57 19.48
CA THR A 183 0.77 -2.26 19.77
C THR A 183 1.73 -2.24 18.57
N VAL A 184 1.27 -1.80 17.40
CA VAL A 184 2.08 -1.68 16.20
C VAL A 184 2.89 -0.37 16.27
N PRO A 185 4.23 -0.43 16.08
CA PRO A 185 5.05 0.77 16.04
C PRO A 185 4.51 1.82 15.05
N GLN A 186 4.45 3.10 15.46
CA GLN A 186 3.90 4.19 14.62
C GLN A 186 4.53 4.26 13.22
N ARG A 187 5.83 3.98 13.10
CA ARG A 187 6.52 3.88 11.80
C ARG A 187 5.91 2.86 10.85
N LEU A 188 5.47 1.72 11.38
CA LEU A 188 4.84 0.65 10.60
C LEU A 188 3.39 1.01 10.28
N LEU A 189 2.66 1.68 11.19
CA LEU A 189 1.34 2.22 10.88
C LEU A 189 1.41 3.20 9.68
N ARG A 190 2.39 4.10 9.67
CA ARG A 190 2.62 5.01 8.53
C ARG A 190 3.02 4.28 7.25
N LEU A 191 3.77 3.17 7.33
CA LEU A 191 4.00 2.30 6.18
C LEU A 191 2.68 1.74 5.64
N PHE A 192 1.74 1.35 6.50
CA PHE A 192 0.44 0.83 6.05
C PHE A 192 -0.45 1.90 5.44
N ALA A 193 -0.33 3.17 5.84
CA ALA A 193 -0.93 4.26 5.09
C ALA A 193 -0.40 4.33 3.63
N LEU A 194 0.85 3.96 3.37
CA LEU A 194 1.36 3.85 1.99
C LEU A 194 0.81 2.61 1.26
N TYR A 195 0.59 1.50 1.97
CA TYR A 195 -0.12 0.34 1.39
C TYR A 195 -1.56 0.69 1.02
N GLU A 196 -2.27 1.46 1.83
CA GLU A 196 -3.62 1.92 1.50
C GLU A 196 -3.62 2.76 0.22
N ASN A 197 -2.60 3.60 -0.01
CA ASN A 197 -2.46 4.32 -1.27
C ASN A 197 -2.20 3.39 -2.46
N LEU A 198 -1.34 2.39 -2.28
CA LEU A 198 -1.09 1.39 -3.32
C LEU A 198 -2.39 0.68 -3.71
N LEU A 199 -3.16 0.19 -2.73
CA LEU A 199 -4.38 -0.61 -2.93
C LEU A 199 -5.57 0.21 -3.41
N ASN A 200 -5.75 1.42 -2.88
CA ASN A 200 -6.97 2.19 -3.11
C ASN A 200 -6.80 3.33 -4.11
N PHE A 201 -5.59 3.64 -4.57
CA PHE A 201 -5.34 4.65 -5.59
C PHE A 201 -4.51 4.14 -6.75
N VAL A 202 -3.28 3.67 -6.50
CA VAL A 202 -2.34 3.33 -7.58
C VAL A 202 -2.81 2.11 -8.37
N MET A 203 -3.20 1.03 -7.71
CA MET A 203 -3.70 -0.20 -8.35
C MET A 203 -5.03 0.02 -9.11
N PRO A 204 -6.05 0.70 -8.56
CA PRO A 204 -7.27 1.04 -9.30
C PRO A 204 -7.00 1.96 -10.49
N LEU A 205 -6.14 2.98 -10.33
CA LEU A 205 -5.73 3.83 -11.45
C LEU A 205 -5.10 2.98 -12.56
N CYS A 206 -4.10 2.16 -12.24
CA CYS A 206 -3.45 1.29 -13.22
C CYS A 206 -4.42 0.28 -13.86
N THR A 207 -5.45 -0.15 -13.12
CA THR A 207 -6.52 -1.00 -13.65
C THR A 207 -7.30 -0.31 -14.77
N LYS A 208 -7.53 1.01 -14.69
CA LYS A 208 -8.27 1.80 -15.68
C LYS A 208 -7.47 2.21 -16.91
N LEU A 209 -6.14 2.20 -16.83
CA LEU A 209 -5.28 2.64 -17.93
C LEU A 209 -5.17 1.60 -19.05
N PRO A 210 -4.88 2.02 -20.31
CA PRO A 210 -4.67 1.09 -21.41
C PRO A 210 -3.54 0.10 -21.12
N ARG A 211 -3.83 -1.20 -21.23
CA ARG A 211 -2.90 -2.29 -20.95
C ARG A 211 -3.40 -3.62 -21.55
N PRO A 212 -2.54 -4.64 -21.67
CA PRO A 212 -2.98 -6.00 -21.95
C PRO A 212 -3.92 -6.53 -20.86
N ASN A 213 -4.84 -7.40 -21.24
CA ASN A 213 -5.80 -8.06 -20.34
C ASN A 213 -6.59 -7.09 -19.44
N PRO A 214 -7.24 -6.06 -20.02
CA PRO A 214 -7.95 -5.04 -19.25
C PRO A 214 -9.09 -5.60 -18.39
N GLU A 215 -9.60 -6.79 -18.72
CA GLU A 215 -10.62 -7.50 -17.93
C GLU A 215 -10.13 -7.83 -16.51
N THR A 216 -8.85 -8.16 -16.34
CA THR A 216 -8.31 -8.54 -15.03
C THR A 216 -7.76 -7.31 -14.28
N PRO A 217 -8.22 -7.03 -13.05
CA PRO A 217 -7.69 -5.91 -12.26
C PRO A 217 -6.22 -6.04 -11.88
N ILE A 218 -5.52 -4.91 -11.81
CA ILE A 218 -4.16 -4.84 -11.26
C ILE A 218 -4.25 -4.89 -9.74
N VAL A 219 -3.59 -5.88 -9.14
CA VAL A 219 -3.58 -6.10 -7.68
C VAL A 219 -2.18 -6.31 -7.12
N THR A 220 -1.15 -6.00 -7.90
CA THR A 220 0.25 -6.21 -7.55
C THR A 220 1.12 -4.99 -7.88
N SER A 221 2.36 -5.02 -7.42
CA SER A 221 3.40 -4.03 -7.72
C SER A 221 4.70 -4.70 -8.19
N THR A 222 5.42 -4.01 -9.09
CA THR A 222 6.78 -4.37 -9.51
C THR A 222 7.75 -3.42 -8.84
N ASN A 223 8.75 -3.96 -8.14
CA ASN A 223 9.64 -3.19 -7.27
C ASN A 223 11.09 -3.30 -7.74
N ILE A 224 11.78 -2.16 -7.87
CA ILE A 224 13.23 -2.07 -8.04
C ILE A 224 13.82 -1.67 -6.68
N VAL A 225 14.63 -2.53 -6.07
CA VAL A 225 15.24 -2.30 -4.76
C VAL A 225 16.73 -2.09 -4.94
N ASP A 226 17.16 -0.85 -4.77
CA ASP A 226 18.56 -0.46 -4.91
C ASP A 226 19.26 -0.46 -3.56
N VAL A 227 20.24 -1.36 -3.45
CA VAL A 227 21.06 -1.52 -2.25
C VAL A 227 22.49 -0.99 -2.44
N SER A 228 22.72 -0.25 -3.53
CA SER A 228 24.00 0.42 -3.81
C SER A 228 24.34 1.41 -2.69
N GLY A 229 25.61 1.41 -2.28
CA GLY A 229 26.12 2.35 -1.26
C GLY A 229 25.65 2.04 0.17
N VAL A 230 24.96 0.93 0.40
CA VAL A 230 24.55 0.50 1.75
C VAL A 230 25.67 -0.30 2.40
N GLY A 231 26.11 0.12 3.59
CA GLY A 231 27.07 -0.63 4.39
C GLY A 231 26.42 -1.76 5.19
N LEU A 232 27.20 -2.81 5.51
CA LEU A 232 26.71 -3.95 6.30
C LEU A 232 26.14 -3.51 7.66
N LYS A 233 26.78 -2.56 8.35
CA LYS A 233 26.28 -2.00 9.62
C LYS A 233 24.91 -1.33 9.48
N GLN A 234 24.69 -0.60 8.38
CA GLN A 234 23.39 0.03 8.12
C GLN A 234 22.30 -1.03 7.92
N PHE A 235 22.58 -2.06 7.10
CA PHE A 235 21.66 -3.20 6.95
C PHE A 235 21.33 -3.87 8.29
N TRP A 236 22.33 -4.10 9.14
CA TRP A 236 22.11 -4.69 10.46
C TRP A 236 21.21 -3.84 11.36
N ASN A 237 21.38 -2.51 11.33
CA ASN A 237 20.52 -1.61 12.07
C ASN A 237 19.07 -1.59 11.55
N LEU A 238 18.87 -1.85 10.25
CA LEU A 238 17.56 -1.86 9.61
C LEU A 238 16.85 -3.23 9.67
N LYS A 239 17.60 -4.31 9.94
CA LYS A 239 17.10 -5.69 9.87
C LYS A 239 15.78 -5.90 10.61
N GLY A 240 15.69 -5.47 11.87
CA GLY A 240 14.48 -5.65 12.67
C GLY A 240 13.27 -4.93 12.05
N HIS A 241 13.45 -3.68 11.63
CA HIS A 241 12.40 -2.92 10.99
C HIS A 241 11.92 -3.55 9.67
N MET A 242 12.85 -3.98 8.82
CA MET A 242 12.54 -4.63 7.55
C MET A 242 11.84 -5.97 7.76
N GLN A 243 12.25 -6.73 8.78
CA GLN A 243 11.61 -7.99 9.14
C GLN A 243 10.17 -7.76 9.62
N ASP A 244 9.95 -6.83 10.55
CA ASP A 244 8.60 -6.52 11.07
C ASP A 244 7.66 -6.06 9.94
N ALA A 245 8.16 -5.17 9.07
CA ALA A 245 7.43 -4.69 7.91
C ALA A 245 7.05 -5.84 6.96
N SER A 246 7.99 -6.74 6.66
CA SER A 246 7.77 -7.87 5.75
C SER A 246 6.78 -8.89 6.33
N VAL A 247 6.87 -9.17 7.64
CA VAL A 247 5.97 -10.09 8.33
C VAL A 247 4.54 -9.54 8.33
N LEU A 248 4.34 -8.29 8.72
CA LEU A 248 3.01 -7.68 8.73
C LEU A 248 2.44 -7.53 7.31
N ALA A 249 3.27 -7.16 6.32
CA ALA A 249 2.83 -7.09 4.92
C ALA A 249 2.38 -8.45 4.39
N THR A 250 3.13 -9.53 4.68
CA THR A 250 2.78 -10.89 4.24
C THR A 250 1.54 -11.42 4.96
N ALA A 251 1.34 -11.04 6.22
CA ALA A 251 0.16 -11.42 6.99
C ALA A 251 -1.12 -10.74 6.48
N HIS A 252 -1.08 -9.43 6.26
CA HIS A 252 -2.27 -8.59 6.07
C HIS A 252 -2.48 -8.05 4.65
N TYR A 253 -1.46 -8.12 3.79
CA TYR A 253 -1.52 -7.65 2.41
C TYR A 253 -1.06 -8.74 1.43
N PRO A 254 -1.68 -9.94 1.47
CA PRO A 254 -1.27 -11.06 0.65
C PRO A 254 -1.38 -10.74 -0.85
N GLU A 255 -0.49 -11.34 -1.64
CA GLU A 255 -0.51 -11.31 -3.12
C GLU A 255 -0.54 -9.89 -3.71
N THR A 256 0.13 -8.93 -3.07
CA THR A 256 0.33 -7.55 -3.56
C THR A 256 1.68 -7.32 -4.27
N LEU A 257 2.51 -8.37 -4.33
CA LEU A 257 3.85 -8.34 -4.92
C LEU A 257 3.93 -9.23 -6.16
N ASP A 258 4.34 -8.63 -7.28
CA ASP A 258 4.59 -9.36 -8.53
C ASP A 258 6.07 -9.70 -8.72
N ARG A 259 6.97 -8.71 -8.72
CA ARG A 259 8.42 -8.90 -8.89
C ARG A 259 9.22 -7.93 -8.05
N ILE A 260 10.38 -8.38 -7.57
CA ILE A 260 11.41 -7.52 -6.97
C ILE A 260 12.72 -7.70 -7.75
N PHE A 261 13.29 -6.60 -8.24
CA PHE A 261 14.62 -6.55 -8.81
C PHE A 261 15.58 -5.88 -7.82
N ILE A 262 16.41 -6.68 -7.15
CA ILE A 262 17.46 -6.19 -6.28
C ILE A 262 18.70 -5.87 -7.11
N ILE A 263 19.16 -4.63 -7.02
CA ILE A 263 20.29 -4.12 -7.80
C ILE A 263 21.33 -3.49 -6.88
N GLY A 264 22.59 -3.45 -7.35
CA GLY A 264 23.67 -2.85 -6.57
C GLY A 264 24.11 -3.68 -5.36
N ALA A 265 23.75 -4.97 -5.35
CA ALA A 265 24.07 -5.91 -4.28
C ALA A 265 25.59 -5.95 -4.01
N PRO A 266 26.06 -5.55 -2.82
CA PRO A 266 27.48 -5.62 -2.47
C PRO A 266 27.93 -7.07 -2.27
N SER A 267 29.25 -7.30 -2.17
CA SER A 267 29.83 -8.64 -2.02
C SER A 267 29.34 -9.41 -0.77
N PHE A 268 28.88 -8.70 0.27
CA PHE A 268 28.30 -9.32 1.47
C PHE A 268 26.79 -9.64 1.34
N PHE A 269 26.13 -9.21 0.27
CA PHE A 269 24.69 -9.37 0.09
C PHE A 269 24.20 -10.83 0.10
N PRO A 270 24.95 -11.83 -0.39
CA PRO A 270 24.54 -13.24 -0.26
C PRO A 270 24.26 -13.65 1.20
N THR A 271 25.00 -13.09 2.16
CA THR A 271 24.76 -13.32 3.59
C THR A 271 23.44 -12.67 4.03
N VAL A 272 23.16 -11.44 3.58
CA VAL A 272 21.90 -10.73 3.81
C VAL A 272 20.71 -11.51 3.24
N TRP A 273 20.85 -11.98 2.01
CA TRP A 273 19.85 -12.77 1.30
C TRP A 273 19.49 -14.06 2.04
N GLY A 274 20.48 -14.75 2.61
CA GLY A 274 20.24 -15.96 3.42
C GLY A 274 19.27 -15.75 4.60
N TRP A 275 19.20 -14.54 5.17
CA TRP A 275 18.22 -14.20 6.20
C TRP A 275 16.88 -13.77 5.61
N ILE A 276 16.91 -12.92 4.57
CA ILE A 276 15.69 -12.41 3.92
C ILE A 276 14.84 -13.56 3.36
N LYS A 277 15.46 -14.61 2.79
CA LYS A 277 14.75 -15.82 2.34
C LYS A 277 13.89 -16.48 3.41
N ARG A 278 14.17 -16.27 4.71
CA ARG A 278 13.40 -16.84 5.82
C ARG A 278 12.19 -16.00 6.23
N TRP A 279 12.09 -14.77 5.73
CA TRP A 279 10.98 -13.85 6.03
C TRP A 279 9.80 -14.04 5.07
N PHE A 280 10.08 -14.62 3.90
CA PHE A 280 9.11 -14.79 2.83
C PHE A 280 8.83 -16.28 2.59
N ASP A 281 7.62 -16.57 2.10
CA ASP A 281 7.30 -17.90 1.60
C ASP A 281 8.06 -18.19 0.28
N PRO A 282 8.15 -19.46 -0.15
CA PRO A 282 8.84 -19.82 -1.38
C PRO A 282 8.27 -19.16 -2.65
N GLY A 283 6.95 -18.90 -2.70
CA GLY A 283 6.29 -18.25 -3.83
C GLY A 283 6.62 -16.77 -3.95
N THR A 284 6.83 -16.08 -2.83
CA THR A 284 7.36 -14.71 -2.83
C THR A 284 8.85 -14.69 -3.18
N THR A 285 9.64 -15.65 -2.67
CA THR A 285 11.10 -15.72 -2.92
C THR A 285 11.42 -15.98 -4.40
N SER A 286 10.58 -16.73 -5.12
CA SER A 286 10.77 -17.00 -6.57
C SER A 286 10.55 -15.77 -7.46
N LYS A 287 9.94 -14.72 -6.91
CA LYS A 287 9.68 -13.43 -7.59
C LYS A 287 10.82 -12.41 -7.42
N ILE A 288 11.89 -12.76 -6.69
CA ILE A 288 12.99 -11.86 -6.32
C ILE A 288 14.24 -12.14 -7.13
N PHE A 289 14.68 -11.19 -7.94
CA PHE A 289 15.86 -11.29 -8.81
C PHE A 289 16.98 -10.43 -8.25
N ILE A 290 18.15 -11.02 -7.97
CA ILE A 290 19.35 -10.28 -7.60
C ILE A 290 20.19 -10.11 -8.86
N LEU A 291 20.33 -8.89 -9.34
CA LEU A 291 20.97 -8.58 -10.61
C LEU A 291 22.37 -8.00 -10.39
N SER A 292 23.33 -8.50 -11.16
CA SER A 292 24.62 -7.82 -11.33
C SER A 292 24.44 -6.53 -12.16
N ALA A 293 25.41 -5.62 -12.09
CA ALA A 293 25.36 -4.35 -12.83
C ALA A 293 25.15 -4.54 -14.35
N ALA A 294 25.72 -5.59 -14.94
CA ALA A 294 25.56 -5.91 -16.36
C ALA A 294 24.15 -6.44 -16.70
N GLU A 295 23.45 -7.03 -15.73
CA GLU A 295 22.13 -7.63 -15.92
C GLU A 295 20.97 -6.63 -15.69
N VAL A 296 21.20 -5.52 -14.97
CA VAL A 296 20.15 -4.55 -14.62
C VAL A 296 19.37 -4.09 -15.85
N LYS A 297 20.03 -3.40 -16.79
CA LYS A 297 19.39 -2.84 -17.98
C LYS A 297 18.68 -3.92 -18.83
N PRO A 298 19.35 -5.00 -19.28
CA PRO A 298 18.68 -5.99 -20.13
C PRO A 298 17.51 -6.68 -19.43
N THR A 299 17.63 -6.97 -18.13
CA THR A 299 16.55 -7.60 -17.37
C THR A 299 15.35 -6.66 -17.23
N LEU A 300 15.55 -5.44 -16.73
CA LEU A 300 14.45 -4.48 -16.57
C LEU A 300 13.77 -4.19 -17.92
N THR A 301 14.55 -4.02 -18.98
CA THR A 301 14.03 -3.79 -20.34
C THR A 301 13.20 -4.97 -20.86
N ALA A 302 13.35 -6.18 -20.34
CA ALA A 302 12.50 -7.32 -20.70
C ALA A 302 11.09 -7.21 -20.08
N PHE A 303 10.95 -6.59 -18.91
CA PHE A 303 9.67 -6.49 -18.18
C PHE A 303 8.93 -5.17 -18.39
N MET A 304 9.65 -4.06 -18.55
CA MET A 304 9.08 -2.72 -18.67
C MET A 304 9.72 -1.92 -19.82
N ASP A 305 8.97 -0.96 -20.35
CA ASP A 305 9.47 -0.06 -21.38
C ASP A 305 10.62 0.80 -20.84
N PRO A 306 11.65 1.14 -21.65
CA PRO A 306 12.72 2.06 -21.22
C PRO A 306 12.21 3.38 -20.63
N SER A 307 11.08 3.91 -21.11
CA SER A 307 10.44 5.13 -20.58
C SER A 307 9.79 4.96 -19.19
N SER A 308 9.73 3.73 -18.68
CA SER A 308 9.32 3.37 -17.31
C SER A 308 10.49 3.07 -16.37
N ILE A 309 11.72 3.00 -16.89
CA ILE A 309 12.93 2.68 -16.11
C ILE A 309 13.70 3.97 -15.81
N PRO A 310 13.97 4.31 -14.54
CA PRO A 310 14.81 5.46 -14.19
C PRO A 310 16.14 5.49 -14.95
N LYS A 311 16.58 6.68 -15.38
CA LYS A 311 17.86 6.86 -16.12
C LYS A 311 19.05 6.22 -15.41
N GLN A 312 19.11 6.29 -14.08
CA GLN A 312 20.17 5.68 -13.27
C GLN A 312 20.25 4.14 -13.39
N TYR A 313 19.19 3.49 -13.87
CA TYR A 313 19.14 2.04 -14.12
C TYR A 313 19.16 1.69 -15.61
N GLY A 314 19.51 2.66 -16.47
CA GLY A 314 19.75 2.46 -17.89
C GLY A 314 18.56 2.67 -18.83
N GLY A 315 17.45 3.21 -18.32
CA GLY A 315 16.28 3.63 -19.10
C GLY A 315 16.23 5.12 -19.41
N ASP A 316 15.03 5.61 -19.71
CA ASP A 316 14.77 6.97 -20.20
C ASP A 316 13.93 7.81 -19.23
N LEU A 317 13.39 7.20 -18.16
CA LEU A 317 12.54 7.90 -17.21
C LEU A 317 13.34 8.94 -16.41
N ASP A 318 12.92 10.20 -16.49
CA ASP A 318 13.49 11.31 -15.75
C ASP A 318 12.95 11.40 -14.30
N TRP A 319 13.23 10.36 -13.53
CA TRP A 319 12.79 10.22 -12.14
C TRP A 319 13.97 9.82 -11.26
N GLN A 320 14.06 10.43 -10.07
CA GLN A 320 15.07 10.15 -9.05
C GLN A 320 14.41 9.92 -7.68
N TRP A 321 15.14 9.27 -6.77
CA TRP A 321 14.62 9.02 -5.43
C TRP A 321 14.16 10.29 -4.72
N GLY A 322 12.93 10.27 -4.20
CA GLY A 322 12.32 11.39 -3.51
C GLY A 322 11.41 12.24 -4.39
N ASP A 323 11.51 12.13 -5.72
CA ASP A 323 10.58 12.75 -6.65
C ASP A 323 9.15 12.27 -6.40
N MET A 324 8.18 13.11 -6.75
CA MET A 324 6.79 12.66 -6.88
C MET A 324 6.60 11.78 -8.13
N PRO A 325 5.47 11.06 -8.24
CA PRO A 325 5.19 10.23 -9.41
C PRO A 325 5.21 11.07 -10.70
N TYR A 326 5.98 10.64 -11.70
CA TYR A 326 6.00 11.30 -13.00
C TYR A 326 5.09 10.54 -13.98
N LEU A 327 3.90 11.09 -14.25
CA LEU A 327 2.87 10.43 -15.03
C LEU A 327 3.21 10.39 -16.53
N ASP A 328 2.78 9.32 -17.21
CA ASP A 328 2.72 9.30 -18.67
C ASP A 328 1.45 10.00 -19.17
N GLU A 329 1.29 10.10 -20.49
CA GLU A 329 0.15 10.80 -21.10
C GLU A 329 -1.19 10.17 -20.72
N GLU A 330 -1.28 8.83 -20.72
CA GLU A 330 -2.51 8.12 -20.40
C GLU A 330 -2.91 8.31 -18.93
N ALA A 331 -1.97 8.19 -17.99
CA ALA A 331 -2.25 8.48 -16.58
C ALA A 331 -2.65 9.95 -16.37
N ARG A 332 -2.00 10.89 -17.07
CA ARG A 332 -2.31 12.32 -16.97
C ARG A 332 -3.71 12.66 -17.51
N LYS A 333 -4.21 11.95 -18.51
CA LYS A 333 -5.61 12.09 -18.97
C LYS A 333 -6.63 11.75 -17.89
N VAL A 334 -6.29 10.81 -16.98
CA VAL A 334 -7.21 10.32 -15.94
C VAL A 334 -7.07 11.12 -14.64
N VAL A 335 -5.83 11.36 -14.19
CA VAL A 335 -5.55 11.96 -12.87
C VAL A 335 -4.62 13.17 -12.92
N GLY A 336 -4.42 13.78 -14.08
CA GLY A 336 -3.54 14.95 -14.26
C GLY A 336 -3.97 16.18 -13.44
N VAL A 337 -5.22 16.24 -12.99
CA VAL A 337 -5.72 17.26 -12.05
C VAL A 337 -5.01 17.23 -10.69
N LEU A 338 -4.36 16.10 -10.36
CA LEU A 338 -3.57 15.95 -9.14
C LEU A 338 -2.12 16.43 -9.30
N GLU A 339 -1.67 16.72 -10.53
CA GLU A 339 -0.37 17.37 -10.75
C GLU A 339 -0.47 18.86 -10.40
N THR A 340 0.55 19.38 -9.73
CA THR A 340 0.70 20.82 -9.48
C THR A 340 1.80 21.40 -10.36
N PRO A 341 1.71 22.69 -10.74
CA PRO A 341 2.74 23.32 -11.55
C PRO A 341 4.14 23.14 -10.93
N PRO A 342 5.19 23.00 -11.75
CA PRO A 342 6.56 22.91 -11.26
C PRO A 342 6.90 24.08 -10.33
N ALA A 343 7.68 23.83 -9.29
CA ALA A 343 8.24 24.89 -8.46
C ALA A 343 9.17 25.80 -9.28
N GLU A 344 9.45 27.00 -8.78
CA GLU A 344 10.34 27.94 -9.47
C GLU A 344 11.72 27.31 -9.71
N GLY A 345 12.13 27.25 -10.98
CA GLY A 345 13.40 26.61 -11.39
C GLY A 345 13.32 25.10 -11.64
N GLU A 346 12.17 24.48 -11.40
CA GLU A 346 11.92 23.07 -11.74
C GLU A 346 11.18 22.94 -13.07
N THR A 347 11.39 21.82 -13.76
CA THR A 347 10.74 21.52 -15.05
C THR A 347 9.66 20.46 -14.95
N LYS A 348 9.66 19.66 -13.89
CA LYS A 348 8.71 18.57 -13.70
C LYS A 348 7.53 19.05 -12.85
N PRO A 349 6.29 18.65 -13.18
CA PRO A 349 5.17 18.91 -12.29
C PRO A 349 5.41 18.18 -10.96
N ASP A 350 4.96 18.81 -9.88
CA ASP A 350 4.82 18.15 -8.59
C ASP A 350 3.46 17.43 -8.57
N PHE A 351 3.16 16.72 -7.49
CA PHE A 351 1.92 15.96 -7.35
C PHE A 351 1.33 16.20 -5.97
N ILE A 352 0.01 16.10 -5.84
CA ILE A 352 -0.65 16.27 -4.56
C ILE A 352 -0.06 15.32 -3.51
N LYS A 353 0.36 15.88 -2.38
CA LYS A 353 0.86 15.09 -1.24
C LYS A 353 -0.29 14.46 -0.48
N GLY A 354 0.01 13.41 0.28
CA GLY A 354 -0.91 12.81 1.23
C GLY A 354 -1.85 11.75 0.64
N PRO A 355 -2.77 11.23 1.47
CA PRO A 355 -3.74 10.21 1.10
C PRO A 355 -4.67 10.60 -0.05
N VAL A 356 -4.92 9.67 -0.96
CA VAL A 356 -5.86 9.78 -2.07
C VAL A 356 -6.54 8.43 -2.32
N LEU A 357 -7.81 8.43 -2.70
CA LEU A 357 -8.54 7.24 -3.15
C LEU A 357 -8.99 7.44 -4.60
N PHE A 358 -8.92 6.38 -5.39
CA PHE A 358 -9.53 6.33 -6.71
C PHE A 358 -10.88 5.63 -6.61
N LYS A 359 -11.96 6.38 -6.80
CA LYS A 359 -13.31 5.84 -7.04
C LYS A 359 -13.56 5.90 -8.54
N ASP A 360 -14.34 4.96 -9.07
CA ASP A 360 -14.51 4.79 -10.53
C ASP A 360 -14.85 6.09 -11.28
N ASP A 361 -15.59 6.99 -10.65
CA ASP A 361 -16.09 8.26 -11.17
C ASP A 361 -15.35 9.50 -10.61
N HIS A 362 -14.72 9.40 -9.43
CA HIS A 362 -14.05 10.53 -8.77
C HIS A 362 -12.84 10.10 -7.93
N ILE A 363 -11.98 11.05 -7.62
CA ILE A 363 -10.83 10.89 -6.75
C ILE A 363 -11.16 11.57 -5.42
N GLU A 364 -11.02 10.86 -4.30
CA GLU A 364 -11.10 11.49 -2.98
C GLU A 364 -9.69 11.89 -2.54
N VAL A 365 -9.50 13.16 -2.23
CA VAL A 365 -8.29 13.68 -1.58
C VAL A 365 -8.54 13.71 -0.08
N LEU A 366 -7.68 13.09 0.73
CA LEU A 366 -7.92 12.83 2.16
C LEU A 366 -6.74 13.26 3.04
N GLY A 367 -6.87 13.19 4.36
CA GLY A 367 -5.82 13.58 5.31
C GLY A 367 -6.04 14.98 5.89
N LYS A 368 -5.07 15.43 6.69
CA LYS A 368 -5.15 16.71 7.41
C LYS A 368 -4.01 17.65 7.05
N VAL A 369 -4.31 18.94 7.01
CA VAL A 369 -3.34 20.03 6.91
C VAL A 369 -3.59 20.97 8.09
N ASN A 370 -2.58 21.21 8.92
CA ASN A 370 -2.72 22.01 10.14
C ASN A 370 -3.85 21.51 11.09
N GLY A 371 -4.10 20.20 11.10
CA GLY A 371 -5.15 19.57 11.91
C GLY A 371 -6.56 19.60 11.29
N GLU A 372 -6.77 20.36 10.22
CA GLU A 372 -8.06 20.44 9.52
C GLU A 372 -8.13 19.41 8.39
N SER A 373 -9.29 18.79 8.21
CA SER A 373 -9.53 17.85 7.10
C SER A 373 -9.48 18.60 5.77
N ARG A 374 -8.74 18.05 4.80
CA ARG A 374 -8.73 18.53 3.40
C ARG A 374 -9.61 17.68 2.47
N LYS A 375 -10.58 16.93 3.03
CA LYS A 375 -11.42 16.01 2.26
C LYS A 375 -12.10 16.73 1.09
N SER A 376 -11.85 16.26 -0.13
CA SER A 376 -12.47 16.78 -1.34
C SER A 376 -12.61 15.70 -2.41
N ASN A 377 -13.60 15.87 -3.29
CA ASN A 377 -13.87 14.95 -4.39
C ASN A 377 -13.60 15.64 -5.71
N ILE A 378 -12.78 15.02 -6.57
CA ILE A 378 -12.40 15.55 -7.87
C ILE A 378 -12.86 14.57 -8.95
N PRO A 379 -13.69 14.95 -9.93
CA PRO A 379 -14.08 14.04 -11.00
C PRO A 379 -12.89 13.47 -11.76
N VAL A 380 -12.95 12.19 -12.12
CA VAL A 380 -11.91 11.56 -12.96
C VAL A 380 -11.89 12.24 -14.34
N GLY A 381 -10.70 12.56 -14.86
CA GLY A 381 -10.53 13.26 -16.13
C GLY A 381 -10.84 14.77 -16.08
N ALA A 382 -11.06 15.35 -14.90
CA ALA A 382 -11.23 16.79 -14.75
C ALA A 382 -9.99 17.55 -15.24
N THR A 383 -10.22 18.70 -15.89
CA THR A 383 -9.13 19.63 -16.25
C THR A 383 -8.86 20.57 -15.06
N PRO A 384 -7.64 21.11 -14.85
CA PRO A 384 -7.36 22.06 -13.76
C PRO A 384 -8.28 23.30 -13.71
N ALA A 385 -8.91 23.68 -14.84
CA ALA A 385 -9.90 24.75 -14.89
C ALA A 385 -11.28 24.37 -14.27
N GLN A 386 -11.59 23.08 -14.15
CA GLN A 386 -12.85 22.54 -13.65
C GLN A 386 -12.82 22.17 -12.16
N SER A 387 -11.63 22.01 -11.56
CA SER A 387 -11.48 21.69 -10.12
C SER A 387 -11.66 22.91 -9.20
N ASN A 388 -11.52 24.14 -9.73
CA ASN A 388 -11.73 25.38 -8.96
C ASN A 388 -13.21 25.68 -8.63
N THR A 389 -14.15 24.85 -9.07
CA THR A 389 -15.59 25.01 -8.76
C THR A 389 -16.10 24.16 -7.59
N THR A 390 -15.26 23.33 -6.98
CA THR A 390 -15.60 22.56 -5.76
C THR A 390 -14.80 23.08 -4.56
N SER A 391 -15.22 24.23 -4.05
CA SER A 391 -14.89 24.70 -2.69
C SER A 391 -15.82 24.01 -1.67
N PRO A 392 -15.40 23.87 -0.40
CA PRO A 392 -16.11 23.08 0.60
C PRO A 392 -17.48 23.67 0.90
N ALA A 393 -18.44 22.76 1.12
CA ALA A 393 -19.82 23.04 1.50
C ALA A 393 -19.90 24.25 2.43
N GLN A 394 -20.63 25.28 2.00
CA GLN A 394 -21.10 26.33 2.88
C GLN A 394 -21.82 25.64 4.03
N ALA A 395 -21.25 25.73 5.23
CA ALA A 395 -21.99 25.53 6.46
C ALA A 395 -23.20 26.48 6.40
N GLU A 396 -24.41 25.91 6.35
CA GLU A 396 -25.63 26.65 6.60
C GLU A 396 -25.49 27.31 7.97
N LYS A 397 -25.26 28.62 7.97
CA LYS A 397 -25.44 29.44 9.16
C LYS A 397 -26.94 29.58 9.41
N PRO A 398 -27.41 29.50 10.67
CA PRO A 398 -28.80 29.77 11.00
C PRO A 398 -29.12 31.22 10.63
N THR A 399 -30.24 31.40 9.94
CA THR A 399 -30.79 32.70 9.54
C THR A 399 -30.99 33.58 10.79
N GLU A 400 -30.21 34.65 10.91
CA GLU A 400 -30.55 35.79 11.77
C GLU A 400 -31.82 36.43 11.19
N GLN A 401 -32.91 36.32 11.94
CA GLN A 401 -34.13 37.09 11.66
C GLN A 401 -33.86 38.56 11.99
N GLU A 402 -33.92 39.39 10.95
CA GLU A 402 -33.97 40.84 11.04
C GLU A 402 -35.13 41.28 11.94
N GLN A 403 -34.78 42.07 12.95
CA GLN A 403 -35.69 42.84 13.78
C GLN A 403 -36.49 43.80 12.91
N THR A 404 -37.81 43.66 12.91
CA THR A 404 -38.73 44.75 12.56
C THR A 404 -39.44 45.18 13.84
N ASN A 405 -39.17 46.42 14.24
CA ASN A 405 -39.95 47.15 15.24
C ASN A 405 -41.35 47.40 14.69
N GLU A 406 -42.39 47.09 15.45
CA GLU A 406 -43.53 47.99 15.55
C GLU A 406 -44.35 47.79 16.83
N ASN A 407 -44.75 48.94 17.35
CA ASN A 407 -45.42 49.19 18.61
C ASN A 407 -46.90 48.77 18.59
N GLU A 408 -47.39 48.51 19.80
CA GLU A 408 -48.74 48.86 20.29
C GLU A 408 -49.88 47.80 20.27
N LYS A 409 -50.45 47.66 21.48
CA LYS A 409 -51.83 47.27 21.86
C LYS A 409 -52.17 45.80 22.13
N VAL A 410 -52.11 45.51 23.44
CA VAL A 410 -52.83 44.50 24.24
C VAL A 410 -54.36 44.54 24.01
N PRO A 411 -55.02 43.38 24.07
CA PRO A 411 -56.12 43.23 25.03
C PRO A 411 -56.02 41.94 25.89
N LEU A 412 -56.14 42.19 27.20
CA LEU A 412 -56.66 41.38 28.31
C LEU A 412 -57.36 40.05 27.98
N GLN A 413 -56.96 38.95 28.63
CA GLN A 413 -57.78 38.29 29.69
C GLN A 413 -57.04 37.13 30.39
N GLU A 414 -57.51 36.85 31.61
CA GLU A 414 -56.84 36.31 32.80
C GLU A 414 -56.51 34.79 32.85
N PRO A 415 -55.63 34.39 33.79
CA PRO A 415 -55.32 33.00 34.10
C PRO A 415 -56.29 32.42 35.16
N ALA A 416 -56.45 31.10 35.19
CA ALA A 416 -57.09 30.39 36.29
C ALA A 416 -56.08 29.49 37.03
N PRO A 417 -56.24 29.28 38.36
CA PRO A 417 -55.13 29.12 39.28
C PRO A 417 -54.98 27.71 39.87
N THR A 418 -53.82 27.52 40.51
CA THR A 418 -53.47 26.48 41.46
C THR A 418 -54.44 26.37 42.64
N SER A 419 -54.71 25.15 43.12
CA SER A 419 -55.02 24.91 44.53
C SER A 419 -54.53 23.53 44.99
N GLU A 420 -53.68 23.56 46.01
CA GLU A 420 -53.29 22.49 46.90
C GLU A 420 -54.50 21.81 47.55
N THR A 421 -54.45 20.51 47.81
CA THR A 421 -54.86 19.97 49.13
C THR A 421 -54.26 18.57 49.34
N GLU A 422 -53.50 18.44 50.41
CA GLU A 422 -53.01 17.20 50.98
C GLU A 422 -53.96 16.78 52.12
N THR A 423 -54.52 15.58 52.09
CA THR A 423 -55.13 14.91 53.26
C THR A 423 -54.95 13.39 53.18
N GLN A 424 -54.02 12.90 54.02
CA GLN A 424 -53.97 11.67 54.84
C GLN A 424 -55.24 10.77 54.98
N PRO A 425 -55.20 9.60 55.66
CA PRO A 425 -54.11 8.62 55.91
C PRO A 425 -54.51 7.11 55.76
N VAL A 426 -53.48 6.26 55.67
CA VAL A 426 -53.18 4.99 56.39
C VAL A 426 -54.30 4.02 56.87
N THR A 427 -54.11 2.75 56.46
CA THR A 427 -54.51 1.42 57.04
C THR A 427 -55.96 0.92 56.99
N ALA A 428 -56.12 -0.24 56.35
CA ALA A 428 -56.36 -1.53 57.03
C ALA A 428 -55.67 -2.66 56.26
#